data_AF-A0A7J8JX39-F1
#
_entry.id   AF-A0A7J8JX39-F1
#
_cell.length_a   1.000
_cell.length_b   1.000
_cell.length_c   1.000
_cell.angle_alpha   90.00
_cell.angle_beta   90.00
_cell.angle_gamma   90.00
#
_symmetry.space_group_name_H-M   'P 1'
#
loop_
_entity.id
_entity.type
_entity.pdbx_description
1 polymer ?
#
loop_
_entity_poly.entity_id
_entity_poly.type
_entity_poly.pdbx_seq_one_letter_code
_entity_poly.pdbx_strand_id
1 'polypeptide(L)'
;MKLLGIHEQAAVGFLTLMEALRYCKVGSYLKSPKYPIWIVGSETHLTVFFAKDMALVAPEAPSEQARRVFQTYDPEDNGFIPDSLLEDVMKALDLVSDPEYINLMKNKLDPEGLGIILLGPFLQEFFPDQVMYVEGTAVVMGFEDPMLQTDDTPIKRCLQTKWPFIELLWTTDRSPSLN
;
A
#
# COMPACT_ATOMS: atom_id res chain seq x y z
N MET A 1 12.82 -17.42 -18.25
CA MET A 1 11.35 -17.24 -18.30
C MET A 1 11.01 -16.21 -17.23
N LYS A 2 10.57 -15.00 -17.60
CA LYS A 2 10.09 -14.00 -16.63
C LYS A 2 8.59 -14.23 -16.45
N LEU A 3 8.16 -14.56 -15.24
CA LEU A 3 6.74 -14.63 -14.91
C LEU A 3 6.25 -13.18 -14.80
N LEU A 4 5.34 -12.79 -15.67
CA LEU A 4 4.67 -11.49 -15.61
C LEU A 4 3.36 -11.65 -14.84
N GLY A 5 3.01 -10.65 -14.04
CA GLY A 5 1.72 -10.59 -13.37
C GLY A 5 0.56 -10.42 -14.36
N ILE A 6 -0.66 -10.38 -13.83
CA ILE A 6 -1.86 -10.12 -14.63
C ILE A 6 -1.82 -8.68 -15.18
N HIS A 7 -2.26 -8.50 -16.42
CA HIS A 7 -2.18 -7.21 -17.13
C HIS A 7 -3.47 -6.38 -17.12
N GLU A 8 -4.59 -6.98 -16.69
CA GLU A 8 -5.90 -6.32 -16.62
C GLU A 8 -6.69 -6.80 -15.40
N GLN A 9 -7.67 -5.99 -14.98
CA GLN A 9 -8.55 -6.34 -13.87
C GLN A 9 -9.30 -7.66 -14.14
N ALA A 10 -9.05 -8.67 -13.28
CA ALA A 10 -9.62 -9.99 -13.45
C ALA A 10 -11.12 -10.00 -13.16
N ALA A 11 -11.89 -10.90 -13.78
CA ALA A 11 -13.32 -11.05 -13.46
C ALA A 11 -13.54 -11.61 -12.04
N VAL A 12 -12.69 -12.54 -11.63
CA VAL A 12 -12.67 -13.17 -10.30
C VAL A 12 -11.32 -12.89 -9.68
N GLY A 13 -11.32 -12.47 -8.42
CA GLY A 13 -10.12 -12.12 -7.68
C GLY A 13 -9.44 -13.34 -7.07
N PHE A 14 -8.23 -13.11 -6.56
CA PHE A 14 -7.49 -14.12 -5.80
C PHE A 14 -6.88 -13.46 -4.58
N LEU A 15 -7.04 -14.09 -3.41
CA LEU A 15 -6.40 -13.71 -2.16
C LEU A 15 -5.73 -14.95 -1.58
N THR A 16 -4.57 -14.83 -0.95
CA THR A 16 -3.88 -16.00 -0.40
C THR A 16 -3.19 -15.69 0.90
N LEU A 17 -3.22 -16.66 1.82
CA LEU A 17 -2.43 -16.63 3.04
C LEU A 17 -0.92 -16.48 2.75
N MET A 18 -0.46 -17.02 1.62
CA MET A 18 0.95 -16.92 1.22
C MET A 18 1.41 -15.48 1.02
N GLU A 19 0.51 -14.56 0.64
CA GLU A 19 0.82 -13.14 0.57
C GLU A 19 0.97 -12.53 1.96
N ALA A 20 0.06 -12.85 2.89
CA ALA A 20 0.16 -12.40 4.27
C ALA A 20 1.45 -12.91 4.95
N LEU A 21 1.90 -14.11 4.57
CA LEU A 21 3.16 -14.70 5.01
C LEU A 21 4.39 -14.20 4.21
N ARG A 22 4.20 -13.25 3.29
CA ARG A 22 5.26 -12.64 2.45
C ARG A 22 5.99 -13.63 1.54
N TYR A 23 5.40 -14.79 1.23
CA TYR A 23 5.93 -15.75 0.26
C TYR A 23 5.65 -15.38 -1.20
N CYS A 24 4.61 -14.59 -1.45
CA CYS A 24 4.29 -14.08 -2.77
C CYS A 24 3.60 -12.72 -2.68
N LYS A 25 3.49 -12.01 -3.81
CA LYS A 25 2.76 -10.75 -3.92
C LYS A 25 1.58 -10.95 -4.88
N VAL A 26 0.38 -10.60 -4.43
CA VAL A 26 -0.81 -10.58 -5.27
C VAL A 26 -1.02 -9.15 -5.77
N GLY A 27 -1.13 -9.00 -7.09
CA GLY A 27 -1.33 -7.70 -7.72
C GLY A 27 -2.72 -7.09 -7.46
N SER A 28 -2.82 -5.77 -7.59
CA SER A 28 -4.06 -4.98 -7.50
C SER A 28 -5.19 -5.57 -8.35
N TYR A 29 -4.90 -6.00 -9.58
CA TYR A 29 -5.87 -6.60 -10.50
C TYR A 29 -6.50 -7.92 -10.06
N LEU A 30 -5.88 -8.63 -9.10
CA LEU A 30 -6.44 -9.82 -8.47
C LEU A 30 -7.09 -9.50 -7.12
N LYS A 31 -6.62 -8.46 -6.42
CA LYS A 31 -7.19 -8.01 -5.15
C LYS A 31 -8.51 -7.26 -5.34
N SER A 32 -8.61 -6.45 -6.39
CA SER A 32 -9.82 -5.73 -6.78
C SER A 32 -10.32 -6.24 -8.15
N PRO A 33 -10.99 -7.40 -8.21
CA PRO A 33 -11.58 -7.93 -9.45
C PRO A 33 -12.76 -7.09 -9.96
N LYS A 34 -13.32 -7.40 -11.14
CA LYS A 34 -14.50 -6.72 -11.72
C LYS A 34 -15.80 -7.06 -10.98
N TYR A 35 -15.88 -8.25 -10.39
CA TYR A 35 -17.01 -8.70 -9.60
C TYR A 35 -16.53 -9.05 -8.20
N PRO A 36 -17.33 -8.78 -7.14
CA PRO A 36 -16.95 -9.03 -5.74
C PRO A 36 -16.99 -10.53 -5.41
N ILE A 37 -16.14 -11.29 -6.11
CA ILE A 37 -15.97 -12.73 -6.05
C ILE A 37 -14.47 -12.97 -6.06
N TRP A 38 -13.97 -13.65 -5.03
CA TRP A 38 -12.58 -14.00 -4.84
C TRP A 38 -12.43 -15.49 -4.59
N ILE A 39 -11.35 -16.07 -5.10
CA ILE A 39 -10.83 -17.34 -4.62
C ILE A 39 -9.83 -17.03 -3.51
N VAL A 40 -10.08 -17.56 -2.32
CA VAL A 40 -9.21 -17.42 -1.15
C VAL A 40 -8.43 -18.72 -0.98
N GLY A 41 -7.11 -18.65 -1.13
CA GLY A 41 -6.19 -19.77 -0.90
C GLY A 41 -5.66 -19.81 0.53
N SER A 42 -5.90 -20.92 1.22
CA SER A 42 -5.19 -21.29 2.45
C SER A 42 -4.00 -22.20 2.11
N GLU A 43 -3.32 -22.75 3.11
CA GLU A 43 -2.20 -23.69 2.90
C GLU A 43 -2.59 -24.92 2.07
N THR A 44 -3.85 -25.38 2.19
CA THR A 44 -4.28 -26.67 1.62
C THR A 44 -5.63 -26.62 0.89
N HIS A 45 -6.38 -25.51 0.97
CA HIS A 45 -7.73 -25.42 0.42
C HIS A 45 -7.96 -24.11 -0.35
N LEU A 46 -8.86 -24.16 -1.32
CA LEU A 46 -9.40 -22.99 -2.02
C LEU A 46 -10.85 -22.79 -1.62
N THR A 47 -11.22 -21.57 -1.23
CA THR A 47 -12.59 -21.20 -0.83
C THR A 47 -13.08 -20.05 -1.69
N VAL A 48 -14.34 -20.09 -2.13
CA VAL A 48 -14.98 -18.95 -2.81
C VAL A 48 -15.51 -17.98 -1.76
N PHE A 49 -15.04 -16.74 -1.79
CA PHE A 49 -15.56 -15.63 -1.01
C PHE A 49 -16.26 -14.64 -1.94
N PHE A 50 -17.48 -14.20 -1.59
CA PHE A 50 -18.20 -13.23 -2.41
C PHE A 50 -19.02 -12.28 -1.56
N ALA A 51 -19.28 -11.10 -2.10
CA ALA A 51 -20.14 -10.09 -1.51
C ALA A 51 -21.15 -9.58 -2.55
N LYS A 52 -22.18 -8.86 -2.09
CA LYS A 52 -23.14 -8.18 -2.98
C LYS A 52 -22.78 -6.73 -3.26
N ASP A 53 -21.91 -6.16 -2.43
CA ASP A 53 -21.51 -4.77 -2.53
C ASP A 53 -20.43 -4.60 -3.60
N MET A 54 -20.77 -3.87 -4.66
CA MET A 54 -19.85 -3.55 -5.75
C MET A 54 -18.83 -2.48 -5.36
N ALA A 55 -19.06 -1.73 -4.27
CA ALA A 55 -18.08 -0.74 -3.79
C ALA A 55 -16.77 -1.39 -3.29
N LEU A 56 -16.81 -2.70 -2.97
CA LEU A 56 -15.63 -3.49 -2.61
C LEU A 56 -14.70 -3.79 -3.79
N VAL A 57 -15.17 -3.56 -5.02
CA VAL A 57 -14.44 -3.82 -6.26
C VAL A 57 -14.36 -2.57 -7.12
N ALA A 58 -13.55 -1.62 -6.65
CA ALA A 58 -13.27 -0.41 -7.39
C ALA A 58 -12.27 -0.67 -8.54
N PRO A 59 -12.32 0.10 -9.63
CA PRO A 59 -11.22 0.18 -10.59
C PRO A 59 -9.89 0.46 -9.87
N GLU A 60 -8.78 0.06 -10.50
CA GLU A 60 -7.45 0.33 -9.95
C GLU A 60 -7.29 1.83 -9.64
N ALA A 61 -6.87 2.13 -8.42
CA ALA A 61 -6.65 3.51 -8.01
C ALA A 61 -5.46 4.11 -8.78
N PRO A 62 -5.46 5.43 -9.09
CA PRO A 62 -4.35 6.05 -9.82
C PRO A 62 -2.96 5.82 -9.21
N SER A 63 -2.84 5.76 -7.87
CA SER A 63 -1.56 5.44 -7.22
C SER A 63 -1.11 4.00 -7.41
N GLU A 64 -2.03 3.05 -7.57
CA GLU A 64 -1.71 1.64 -7.80
C GLU A 64 -1.14 1.47 -9.21
N GLN A 65 -1.72 2.18 -10.18
CA GLN A 65 -1.15 2.32 -11.52
C GLN A 65 0.22 3.02 -11.44
N ALA A 66 0.34 4.10 -10.69
CA ALA A 66 1.60 4.81 -10.49
C ALA A 66 2.69 3.91 -9.88
N ARG A 67 2.36 3.13 -8.86
CA ARG A 67 3.25 2.15 -8.26
C ARG A 67 3.67 1.10 -9.26
N ARG A 68 2.73 0.58 -10.07
CA ARG A 68 3.04 -0.44 -11.08
C ARG A 68 3.99 0.11 -12.13
N VAL A 69 3.74 1.31 -12.65
CA VAL A 69 4.64 1.97 -13.60
C VAL A 69 6.00 2.19 -12.96
N PHE A 70 6.06 2.78 -11.75
CA PHE A 70 7.31 2.97 -11.02
C PHE A 70 8.10 1.67 -10.86
N GLN A 71 7.43 0.57 -10.50
CA GLN A 71 8.04 -0.77 -10.38
C GLN A 71 8.57 -1.33 -11.71
N THR A 72 8.12 -0.85 -12.87
CA THR A 72 8.74 -1.23 -14.14
C THR A 72 10.14 -0.63 -14.32
N TYR A 73 10.44 0.46 -13.61
CA TYR A 73 11.74 1.14 -13.58
C TYR A 73 12.60 0.76 -12.36
N ASP A 74 12.04 0.00 -11.41
CA ASP A 74 12.74 -0.58 -10.25
C ASP A 74 12.83 -2.12 -10.42
N PRO A 75 13.82 -2.62 -11.17
CA PRO A 75 13.94 -4.06 -11.46
C PRO A 75 14.27 -4.90 -10.22
N GLU A 76 14.71 -4.28 -9.12
CA GLU A 76 15.08 -4.93 -7.87
C GLU A 76 13.94 -4.91 -6.83
N ASP A 77 12.83 -4.21 -7.10
CA ASP A 77 11.70 -3.96 -6.16
C ASP A 77 12.19 -3.43 -4.80
N ASN A 78 13.24 -2.59 -4.82
CA ASN A 78 13.82 -1.98 -3.63
C ASN A 78 13.01 -0.77 -3.13
N GLY A 79 12.02 -0.31 -3.89
CA GLY A 79 11.17 0.82 -3.55
C GLY A 79 11.75 2.18 -3.93
N PHE A 80 12.77 2.22 -4.79
CA PHE A 80 13.39 3.46 -5.27
C PHE A 80 13.90 3.35 -6.70
N ILE A 81 14.04 4.50 -7.36
CA ILE A 81 14.65 4.63 -8.69
C ILE A 81 15.69 5.75 -8.68
N PRO A 82 16.69 5.72 -9.58
CA PRO A 82 17.56 6.87 -9.82
C PRO A 82 16.76 8.09 -10.28
N ASP A 83 17.21 9.29 -9.90
CA ASP A 83 16.60 10.56 -10.31
C ASP A 83 16.57 10.76 -11.84
N SER A 84 17.49 10.12 -12.56
CA SER A 84 17.57 10.12 -14.02
C SER A 84 16.34 9.47 -14.68
N LEU A 85 15.68 8.54 -14.00
CA LEU A 85 14.48 7.86 -14.51
C LEU A 85 13.17 8.59 -14.17
N LEU A 86 13.22 9.63 -13.33
CA LEU A 86 12.02 10.34 -12.89
C LEU A 86 11.22 10.92 -14.07
N GLU A 87 11.90 11.47 -15.07
CA GLU A 87 11.27 12.03 -16.27
C GLU A 87 10.50 10.94 -17.05
N ASP A 88 11.09 9.76 -17.22
CA ASP A 88 10.47 8.65 -17.93
C ASP A 88 9.25 8.11 -17.17
N VAL A 89 9.34 8.02 -15.84
CA VAL A 89 8.20 7.62 -14.99
C VAL A 89 7.06 8.61 -15.08
N MET A 90 7.36 9.91 -15.02
CA MET A 90 6.34 10.97 -15.09
C MET A 90 5.67 10.99 -16.47
N LYS A 91 6.41 10.80 -17.56
CA LYS A 91 5.85 10.64 -18.91
C LYS A 91 4.97 9.40 -19.03
N ALA A 92 5.40 8.27 -18.50
CA ALA A 92 4.63 7.03 -18.53
C ALA A 92 3.32 7.12 -17.72
N LEU A 93 3.26 8.05 -16.76
CA LEU A 93 2.07 8.34 -15.95
C LEU A 93 1.22 9.50 -16.46
N ASP A 94 1.55 10.05 -17.63
CA ASP A 94 0.85 11.21 -18.20
C ASP A 94 0.82 12.42 -17.24
N LEU A 95 1.89 12.57 -16.44
CA LEU A 95 2.12 13.70 -15.57
C LEU A 95 2.90 14.81 -16.30
N VAL A 96 2.85 16.03 -15.77
CA VAL A 96 3.63 17.16 -16.30
C VAL A 96 5.12 16.80 -16.29
N SER A 97 5.75 16.78 -17.47
CA SER A 97 7.14 16.32 -17.65
C SER A 97 8.04 17.39 -18.26
N ASP A 98 7.79 18.67 -17.97
CA ASP A 98 8.64 19.77 -18.42
C ASP A 98 9.98 19.77 -17.66
N PRO A 99 11.14 20.01 -18.31
CA PRO A 99 12.45 19.93 -17.66
C PRO A 99 12.59 20.79 -16.40
N GLU A 100 11.95 21.96 -16.39
CA GLU A 100 11.94 22.89 -15.24
C GLU A 100 11.14 22.31 -14.07
N TYR A 101 9.99 21.69 -14.35
CA TYR A 101 9.15 21.04 -13.35
C TYR A 101 9.78 19.75 -12.81
N ILE A 102 10.40 18.95 -13.69
CA ILE A 102 11.14 17.74 -13.29
C ILE A 102 12.25 18.12 -12.30
N ASN A 103 13.05 19.15 -12.60
CA ASN A 103 14.11 19.59 -11.68
C ASN A 103 13.56 20.09 -10.34
N LEU A 104 12.41 20.77 -10.34
CA LEU A 104 11.73 21.14 -9.10
C LEU A 104 11.33 19.91 -8.29
N MET A 105 10.78 18.88 -8.95
CA MET A 105 10.36 17.64 -8.32
C MET A 105 11.52 16.79 -7.82
N LYS A 106 12.65 16.76 -8.53
CA LYS A 106 13.88 16.14 -8.03
C LYS A 106 14.32 16.75 -6.70
N ASN A 107 14.40 18.08 -6.63
CA ASN A 107 14.79 18.77 -5.40
C ASN A 107 13.80 18.56 -4.25
N LYS A 108 12.51 18.36 -4.56
CA LYS A 108 11.47 18.13 -3.56
C LYS A 108 11.45 16.70 -3.04
N LEU A 109 11.65 15.71 -3.93
CA LEU A 109 11.59 14.29 -3.61
C LEU A 109 12.92 13.75 -3.05
N ASP A 110 14.03 14.42 -3.37
CA ASP A 110 15.36 14.12 -2.88
C ASP A 110 16.02 15.38 -2.28
N PRO A 111 15.53 15.85 -1.12
CA PRO A 111 16.07 17.05 -0.46
C PRO A 111 17.52 16.88 0.02
N GLU A 112 17.97 15.63 0.17
CA GLU A 112 19.33 15.28 0.59
C GLU A 112 20.31 15.18 -0.60
N GLY A 113 19.81 15.18 -1.84
CA GLY A 113 20.63 15.08 -3.05
C GLY A 113 21.35 13.75 -3.19
N LEU A 114 20.72 12.66 -2.74
CA LEU A 114 21.25 11.29 -2.83
C LEU A 114 21.22 10.72 -4.25
N GLY A 115 20.51 11.37 -5.18
CA GLY A 115 20.28 10.92 -6.55
C GLY A 115 19.24 9.82 -6.68
N ILE A 116 18.39 9.63 -5.66
CA ILE A 116 17.37 8.58 -5.62
C ILE A 116 15.99 9.17 -5.33
N ILE A 117 14.97 8.60 -5.98
CA ILE A 117 13.56 8.93 -5.77
C ILE A 117 12.91 7.73 -5.12
N LEU A 118 12.33 7.92 -3.93
CA LEU A 118 11.62 6.88 -3.19
C LEU A 118 10.15 6.81 -3.67
N LEU A 119 9.64 5.58 -3.80
CA LEU A 119 8.25 5.34 -4.21
C LEU A 119 7.23 5.99 -3.27
N GLY A 120 7.43 5.89 -1.95
CA GLY A 120 6.51 6.42 -0.95
C GLY A 120 6.30 7.94 -1.09
N PRO A 121 7.37 8.76 -0.96
CA PRO A 121 7.32 10.20 -1.22
C PRO A 121 6.77 10.57 -2.59
N PHE A 122 7.12 9.82 -3.65
CA PHE A 122 6.58 10.03 -4.98
C PHE A 122 5.05 9.90 -5.01
N LEU A 123 4.51 8.80 -4.46
CA LEU A 123 3.06 8.60 -4.39
C LEU A 123 2.38 9.66 -3.52
N GLN A 124 2.99 10.07 -2.42
CA GLN A 124 2.44 11.11 -1.55
C GLN A 124 2.37 12.47 -2.25
N GLU A 125 3.33 12.80 -3.09
CA GLU A 125 3.39 14.07 -3.81
C GLU A 125 2.37 14.13 -4.95
N PHE A 126 2.29 13.10 -5.78
CA PHE A 126 1.44 13.09 -6.98
C PHE A 126 0.04 12.50 -6.76
N PHE A 127 -0.15 11.70 -5.71
CA PHE A 127 -1.39 10.98 -5.43
C PHE A 127 -1.75 11.03 -3.93
N PRO A 128 -1.94 12.23 -3.32
CA PRO A 128 -2.07 12.40 -1.87
C PRO A 128 -3.35 11.83 -1.25
N ASP A 129 -4.45 11.74 -2.02
CA ASP A 129 -5.79 11.39 -1.52
C ASP A 129 -6.00 9.87 -1.36
N GLN A 130 -4.94 9.09 -1.20
CA GLN A 130 -5.01 7.63 -1.20
C GLN A 130 -4.89 7.06 0.21
N VAL A 131 -5.60 5.96 0.44
CA VAL A 131 -5.55 5.23 1.70
C VAL A 131 -4.17 4.61 1.85
N MET A 132 -3.39 5.13 2.80
CA MET A 132 -2.08 4.60 3.13
C MET A 132 -2.20 3.61 4.28
N TYR A 133 -1.52 2.48 4.16
CA TYR A 133 -1.40 1.52 5.25
C TYR A 133 -0.26 1.96 6.18
N VAL A 134 -0.53 1.93 7.48
CA VAL A 134 0.49 2.14 8.51
C VAL A 134 0.61 0.85 9.31
N GLU A 135 1.83 0.35 9.44
CA GLU A 135 2.12 -0.78 10.31
C GLU A 135 2.23 -0.31 11.76
N GLY A 136 1.84 -1.16 12.70
CA GLY A 136 1.93 -0.89 14.12
C GLY A 136 2.10 -2.15 14.93
N THR A 137 2.75 -2.02 16.09
CA THR A 137 2.88 -3.09 17.07
C THR A 137 1.75 -2.99 18.07
N ALA A 138 1.04 -4.09 18.28
CA ALA A 138 0.03 -4.21 19.33
C ALA A 138 0.61 -5.01 20.51
N VAL A 139 0.56 -4.45 21.71
CA VAL A 139 1.01 -5.08 22.96
C VAL A 139 -0.17 -5.16 23.91
N VAL A 140 -0.44 -6.34 24.46
CA VAL A 140 -1.41 -6.49 25.55
C VAL A 140 -0.66 -6.39 26.86
N MET A 141 -0.84 -5.29 27.59
CA MET A 141 -0.25 -5.09 28.90
C MET A 141 -0.95 -6.03 29.91
N GLY A 142 -0.20 -6.54 30.89
CA GLY A 142 -0.77 -7.29 32.00
C GLY A 142 -1.73 -6.44 32.83
N PHE A 143 -2.45 -7.05 33.79
CA PHE A 143 -3.42 -6.40 34.68
C PHE A 143 -2.84 -5.29 35.60
N GLU A 144 -1.58 -4.89 35.41
CA GLU A 144 -0.95 -3.81 36.15
C GLU A 144 -1.00 -2.52 35.33
N ASP A 145 -1.50 -1.47 35.97
CA ASP A 145 -1.87 -0.18 35.40
C ASP A 145 -0.69 0.47 34.62
N PRO A 146 -0.81 0.68 33.29
CA PRO A 146 0.21 1.39 32.55
C PRO A 146 0.10 2.89 32.87
N MET A 147 1.07 3.44 33.60
CA MET A 147 1.27 4.89 33.74
C MET A 147 1.60 5.62 32.41
N LEU A 148 1.44 4.97 31.26
CA LEU A 148 1.76 5.52 29.94
C LEU A 148 0.61 5.24 28.96
N GLN A 149 -0.43 6.09 28.99
CA GLN A 149 -1.39 6.17 27.89
C GLN A 149 -0.69 6.85 26.71
N THR A 150 -0.33 6.09 25.68
CA THR A 150 0.49 6.60 24.56
C THR A 150 -0.34 7.26 23.45
N ASP A 151 -1.61 6.89 23.26
CA ASP A 151 -2.60 7.62 22.45
C ASP A 151 -4.06 7.25 22.81
N ASP A 152 -5.04 8.03 22.32
CA ASP A 152 -6.49 7.77 22.44
C ASP A 152 -7.15 7.75 21.04
N THR A 153 -6.59 6.93 20.17
CA THR A 153 -7.05 6.84 18.78
C THR A 153 -8.36 6.08 18.67
N PRO A 154 -9.23 6.40 17.67
CA PRO A 154 -10.46 5.65 17.45
C PRO A 154 -10.22 4.14 17.35
N ILE A 155 -9.14 3.74 16.68
CA ILE A 155 -8.77 2.33 16.48
C ILE A 155 -8.42 1.63 17.80
N LYS A 156 -7.70 2.32 18.68
CA LYS A 156 -7.40 1.84 20.03
C LYS A 156 -8.68 1.66 20.85
N ARG A 157 -9.58 2.64 20.85
CA ARG A 157 -10.89 2.53 21.54
C ARG A 157 -11.70 1.34 21.05
N CYS A 158 -11.73 1.11 19.74
CA CYS A 158 -12.42 -0.04 19.17
C CYS A 158 -11.81 -1.37 19.65
N LEU A 159 -10.49 -1.50 19.61
CA LEU A 159 -9.80 -2.72 20.05
C LEU A 159 -9.94 -2.95 21.57
N GLN A 160 -9.94 -1.87 22.38
CA GLN A 160 -10.14 -1.93 23.83
C GLN A 160 -11.50 -2.51 24.25
N THR A 161 -12.51 -2.52 23.36
CA THR A 161 -13.78 -3.22 23.63
C THR A 161 -13.61 -4.74 23.82
N LYS A 162 -12.56 -5.32 23.23
CA LYS A 162 -12.20 -6.74 23.37
C LYS A 162 -10.94 -6.97 24.20
N TRP A 163 -9.99 -6.04 24.16
CA TRP A 163 -8.72 -6.13 24.86
C TRP A 163 -8.48 -4.87 25.70
N PRO A 164 -9.00 -4.79 26.94
CA PRO A 164 -8.99 -3.55 27.74
C PRO A 164 -7.61 -2.93 27.94
N PHE A 165 -6.55 -3.75 27.93
CA PHE A 165 -5.16 -3.34 28.18
C PHE A 165 -4.29 -3.34 26.91
N ILE A 166 -4.89 -3.23 25.71
CA ILE A 166 -4.14 -3.15 24.45
C ILE A 166 -3.53 -1.76 24.27
N GLU A 167 -2.25 -1.74 23.95
CA GLU A 167 -1.48 -0.57 23.57
C GLU A 167 -0.97 -0.73 22.14
N LEU A 168 -1.03 0.37 21.38
CA LEU A 168 -0.65 0.41 19.97
C LEU A 168 0.53 1.37 19.80
N LEU A 169 1.52 0.92 19.03
CA LEU A 169 2.69 1.71 18.66
C LEU A 169 2.81 1.69 17.15
N TRP A 170 2.38 2.78 16.50
CA TRP A 170 2.47 2.94 15.06
C TRP A 170 3.90 3.27 14.63
N THR A 171 4.30 2.84 13.44
CA THR A 171 5.63 3.17 12.88
C THR A 171 5.74 4.62 12.41
N THR A 172 4.63 5.36 12.40
CA THR A 172 4.57 6.77 11.98
C THR A 172 3.79 7.59 13.00
N ASP A 173 3.97 8.91 13.00
CA ASP A 173 3.23 9.85 13.86
C ASP A 173 1.73 9.94 13.53
N ARG A 174 1.26 9.25 12.47
CA ARG A 174 -0.15 9.18 12.11
C ARG A 174 -0.72 7.83 12.50
N SER A 175 -1.82 7.86 13.24
CA SER A 175 -2.63 6.69 13.48
C SER A 175 -3.59 6.43 12.31
N PRO A 176 -3.87 5.15 11.97
CA PRO A 176 -4.88 4.82 10.98
C PRO A 176 -6.26 5.31 11.41
N SER A 177 -7.03 5.82 10.46
CA SER A 177 -8.47 5.99 10.64
C SER A 177 -9.15 4.61 10.74
N LEU A 178 -10.08 4.45 11.68
CA LEU A 178 -11.21 3.54 11.41
C LEU A 178 -12.02 4.21 10.32
N ASN A 179 -12.21 3.51 9.19
CA ASN A 179 -13.17 3.94 8.17
C ASN A 179 -14.54 4.26 8.80
#